data_AF-A0A2A5II03-F1
#
_entry.id   AF-A0A2A5II03-F1
#
_cell.length_a   1.000
_cell.length_b   1.000
_cell.length_c   1.000
_cell.angle_alpha   90.00
_cell.angle_beta   90.00
_cell.angle_gamma   90.00
#
_symmetry.space_group_name_H-M   'P 1'
#
loop_
_entity.id
_entity.type
_entity.pdbx_description
1 polymer ?
#
loop_
_entity_poly.entity_id
_entity_poly.type
_entity_poly.pdbx_seq_one_letter_code
_entity_poly.pdbx_strand_id
1 'polypeptide(L)'
;MAIVIEHGHNGSYKSSSVIWYRLLPALREGRLVVTNVAGMYPLNKIEEFLGEKFPPTARLFRMSSQDPRYQQLWRVWHHWMPIGAFVFIDECQDIYDRDVFSGKPEYDLKEIDYYDSILPADFIEHYKEMLNKYKPENLD
;
A
#
# COMPACT_ATOMS: atom_id res chain seq x y z
N MET A 1 1.96 -1.53 14.45
CA MET A 1 1.39 -2.05 13.19
C MET A 1 1.24 -3.55 13.30
N ALA A 2 0.06 -4.11 13.03
CA ALA A 2 -0.10 -5.55 12.92
C ALA A 2 0.30 -6.01 11.51
N ILE A 3 1.14 -7.04 11.43
CA ILE A 3 1.59 -7.63 10.16
C ILE A 3 1.13 -9.09 10.13
N VAL A 4 0.63 -9.53 8.98
CA VAL A 4 0.36 -10.94 8.70
C VAL A 4 1.14 -11.35 7.48
N ILE A 5 1.82 -12.49 7.57
CA ILE A 5 2.58 -13.09 6.47
C ILE A 5 1.88 -14.38 6.08
N GLU A 6 1.30 -14.41 4.89
CA GLU A 6 0.74 -15.62 4.28
C GLU A 6 1.79 -16.21 3.34
N HIS A 7 2.28 -17.42 3.63
CA HIS A 7 3.34 -18.06 2.83
C HIS A 7 2.88 -19.41 2.27
N GLY A 8 3.46 -19.79 1.13
CA GLY A 8 3.13 -21.03 0.46
C GLY A 8 3.71 -21.09 -0.96
N HIS A 9 3.64 -22.28 -1.56
CA HIS A 9 4.07 -22.50 -2.94
C HIS A 9 3.18 -21.73 -3.93
N ASN A 10 3.69 -21.50 -5.14
CA ASN A 10 2.87 -20.92 -6.21
C ASN A 10 1.63 -21.78 -6.47
N GLY A 11 0.47 -21.13 -6.57
CA GLY A 11 -0.82 -21.81 -6.70
C GLY A 11 -1.46 -22.25 -5.37
N SER A 12 -0.85 -22.00 -4.20
CA SER A 12 -1.45 -22.33 -2.90
C SER A 12 -2.54 -21.36 -2.43
N TYR A 13 -3.06 -20.52 -3.33
CA TYR A 13 -4.11 -19.52 -3.05
C TYR A 13 -3.73 -18.46 -1.98
N LYS A 14 -2.43 -18.23 -1.74
CA LYS A 14 -1.94 -17.24 -0.75
C LYS A 14 -2.47 -15.82 -1.06
N SER A 15 -2.22 -15.33 -2.27
CA SER A 15 -2.61 -13.97 -2.68
C SER A 15 -4.13 -13.83 -2.79
N SER A 16 -4.83 -14.83 -3.34
CA SER A 16 -6.29 -14.81 -3.43
C SER A 16 -6.96 -14.85 -2.05
N SER A 17 -6.39 -15.56 -1.08
CA SER A 17 -6.91 -15.59 0.31
C SER A 17 -6.75 -14.23 0.98
N VAL A 18 -5.61 -13.56 0.84
CA VAL A 18 -5.42 -12.18 1.34
C VAL A 18 -6.43 -11.23 0.69
N ILE A 19 -6.64 -11.36 -0.63
CA ILE A 19 -7.60 -10.51 -1.35
C ILE A 19 -9.01 -10.70 -0.77
N TRP A 20 -9.45 -11.96 -0.66
CA TRP A 20 -10.81 -12.28 -0.25
C TRP A 20 -11.09 -11.93 1.21
N TYR A 21 -10.18 -12.31 2.12
CA TYR A 21 -10.42 -12.22 3.56
C TYR A 21 -9.89 -10.95 4.22
N ARG A 22 -9.06 -10.15 3.54
CA ARG A 22 -8.47 -8.93 4.14
C ARG A 22 -8.63 -7.69 3.26
N LEU A 23 -8.28 -7.78 1.98
CA LEU A 23 -8.35 -6.63 1.07
C LEU A 23 -9.79 -6.20 0.81
N LEU A 24 -10.67 -7.13 0.42
CA LEU A 24 -12.08 -6.80 0.18
C LEU A 24 -12.78 -6.24 1.43
N PRO A 25 -12.62 -6.83 2.65
CA PRO A 25 -13.08 -6.19 3.87
C PRO A 25 -12.54 -4.77 4.09
N ALA A 26 -11.24 -4.51 3.84
CA ALA A 26 -10.69 -3.17 3.97
C ALA A 26 -11.33 -2.16 3.00
N LEU A 27 -11.62 -2.57 1.76
CA LEU A 27 -12.37 -1.74 0.81
C LEU A 27 -13.81 -1.50 1.30
N ARG A 28 -14.50 -2.52 1.83
CA ARG A 28 -15.85 -2.39 2.42
C ARG A 28 -15.89 -1.47 3.64
N GLU A 29 -14.81 -1.37 4.39
CA GLU A 29 -14.62 -0.41 5.49
C GLU A 29 -14.29 1.00 4.98
N GLY A 30 -14.17 1.22 3.68
CA GLY A 30 -13.87 2.53 3.10
C GLY A 30 -12.40 2.93 3.24
N ARG A 31 -11.48 1.97 3.42
CA ARG A 31 -10.05 2.25 3.60
C ARG A 31 -9.35 2.44 2.26
N LEU A 32 -8.24 3.17 2.30
CA LEU A 32 -7.23 3.14 1.24
C LEU A 32 -6.52 1.78 1.25
N VAL A 33 -6.56 1.07 0.14
CA VAL A 33 -5.77 -0.14 -0.11
C VAL A 33 -4.60 0.21 -1.03
N VAL A 34 -3.39 -0.14 -0.62
CA VAL A 34 -2.17 0.02 -1.43
C VAL A 34 -1.55 -1.35 -1.70
N THR A 35 -1.38 -1.71 -2.98
CA THR A 35 -0.91 -3.05 -3.35
C THR A 35 -0.10 -3.11 -4.64
N ASN A 36 0.78 -4.10 -4.78
CA ASN A 36 1.51 -4.41 -6.02
C ASN A 36 0.94 -5.60 -6.81
N VAL A 37 -0.10 -6.27 -6.30
CA VAL A 37 -0.70 -7.46 -6.92
C VAL A 37 -0.90 -7.25 -8.42
N ALA A 38 -0.34 -8.17 -9.20
CA ALA A 38 -0.45 -8.17 -10.65
C ALA A 38 -1.87 -8.57 -11.09
N GLY A 39 -2.39 -7.93 -12.13
CA GLY A 39 -3.71 -8.25 -12.67
C GLY A 39 -4.91 -7.81 -11.83
N MET A 40 -4.70 -7.02 -10.77
CA MET A 40 -5.78 -6.42 -10.00
C MET A 40 -6.60 -5.46 -10.89
N TYR A 41 -7.91 -5.67 -10.94
CA TYR A 41 -8.82 -4.78 -11.65
C TYR A 41 -8.97 -3.43 -10.94
N PRO A 42 -9.33 -2.34 -11.66
CA PRO A 42 -9.65 -1.08 -11.02
C PRO A 42 -10.91 -1.22 -10.15
N LEU A 43 -11.05 -0.34 -9.15
CA LEU A 43 -12.09 -0.44 -8.11
C LEU A 43 -13.50 -0.57 -8.68
N ASN A 44 -13.85 0.21 -9.71
CA ASN A 44 -15.16 0.18 -10.38
C ASN A 44 -15.47 -1.18 -11.04
N LYS A 45 -14.45 -1.89 -11.53
CA LYS A 45 -14.61 -3.23 -12.10
C LYS A 45 -14.76 -4.30 -11.02
N ILE A 46 -14.07 -4.14 -9.90
CA ILE A 46 -14.27 -5.01 -8.73
C ILE A 46 -15.72 -4.88 -8.23
N GLU A 47 -16.24 -3.66 -8.10
CA GLU A 47 -17.64 -3.41 -7.74
C GLU A 47 -18.63 -4.08 -8.72
N GLU A 48 -18.38 -3.96 -10.03
CA GLU A 48 -19.19 -4.60 -11.07
C GLU A 48 -19.22 -6.13 -10.92
N PHE A 49 -18.05 -6.76 -10.72
CA PHE A 49 -17.95 -8.21 -10.57
C PHE A 49 -18.56 -8.74 -9.27
N LEU A 50 -18.49 -7.96 -8.19
CA LEU A 50 -19.06 -8.33 -6.90
C LEU A 50 -20.55 -8.01 -6.80
N GLY A 51 -21.08 -7.14 -7.67
CA GLY A 51 -22.46 -6.65 -7.56
C GLY A 51 -22.68 -5.79 -6.32
N GLU A 52 -21.63 -5.13 -5.81
CA GLU A 52 -21.67 -4.28 -4.62
C GLU A 52 -21.03 -2.91 -4.88
N LYS A 53 -21.32 -1.94 -4.00
CA LYS A 53 -20.66 -0.63 -3.99
C LYS A 53 -19.86 -0.47 -2.72
N PHE A 54 -18.60 -0.05 -2.85
CA PHE A 54 -17.78 0.30 -1.71
C PHE A 54 -18.14 1.72 -1.21
N PRO A 55 -17.82 2.08 0.05
CA PRO A 55 -17.95 3.44 0.52
C PRO A 55 -17.19 4.43 -0.38
N PRO A 56 -17.66 5.69 -0.54
CA PRO A 56 -16.96 6.68 -1.37
C PRO A 56 -15.53 6.99 -0.93
N THR A 57 -15.18 6.68 0.32
CA THR A 57 -13.83 6.84 0.86
C THR A 57 -12.89 5.69 0.48
N ALA A 58 -13.41 4.57 -0.01
CA ALA A 58 -12.60 3.44 -0.46
C ALA A 58 -11.74 3.86 -1.66
N ARG A 59 -10.44 3.60 -1.57
CA ARG A 59 -9.48 3.88 -2.64
C ARG A 59 -8.63 2.66 -2.88
N LEU A 60 -8.32 2.36 -4.13
CA LEU A 60 -7.38 1.31 -4.52
C LEU A 60 -6.22 1.94 -5.28
N PHE A 61 -5.04 1.91 -4.66
CA PHE A 61 -3.80 2.38 -5.26
C PHE A 61 -2.91 1.19 -5.59
N ARG A 62 -2.84 0.85 -6.88
CA ARG A 62 -2.04 -0.28 -7.37
C ARG A 62 -0.74 0.22 -7.98
N MET A 63 0.39 -0.18 -7.40
CA MET A 63 1.73 0.22 -7.85
C MET A 63 2.59 -1.01 -8.12
N SER A 64 3.02 -1.19 -9.37
CA SER A 64 3.85 -2.34 -9.76
C SER A 64 5.17 -2.37 -8.98
N SER A 65 5.60 -3.53 -8.50
CA SER A 65 6.95 -3.72 -7.92
C SER A 65 8.00 -4.14 -8.95
N GLN A 66 7.60 -4.33 -10.21
CA GLN A 66 8.49 -4.77 -11.30
C GLN A 66 9.23 -3.62 -11.98
N ASP A 67 8.76 -2.38 -11.79
CA ASP A 67 9.47 -1.18 -12.23
C ASP A 67 10.47 -0.77 -11.13
N PRO A 68 11.78 -0.66 -11.41
CA PRO A 68 12.78 -0.29 -10.40
C PRO A 68 12.44 1.01 -9.64
N ARG A 69 11.82 1.99 -10.29
CA ARG A 69 11.41 3.25 -9.66
C ARG A 69 10.37 3.01 -8.56
N TYR A 70 9.39 2.16 -8.84
CA TYR A 70 8.34 1.82 -7.89
C TYR A 70 8.76 0.74 -6.89
N GLN A 71 9.67 -0.16 -7.26
CA GLN A 71 10.29 -1.11 -6.34
C GLN A 71 11.02 -0.37 -5.23
N GLN A 72 11.75 0.70 -5.54
CA GLN A 72 12.39 1.53 -4.51
C GLN A 72 11.35 2.17 -3.58
N LEU A 73 10.22 2.67 -4.10
CA LEU A 73 9.15 3.17 -3.24
C LEU A 73 8.62 2.09 -2.30
N TRP A 74 8.42 0.86 -2.78
CA TRP A 74 7.98 -0.25 -1.92
C TRP A 74 8.97 -0.54 -0.80
N ARG A 75 10.28 -0.48 -1.05
CA ARG A 75 11.33 -0.68 -0.03
C ARG A 75 11.23 0.35 1.09
N VAL A 76 10.79 1.57 0.78
CA VAL A 76 10.61 2.68 1.73
C VAL A 76 9.15 3.05 1.94
N TRP A 77 8.22 2.10 1.83
CA TRP A 77 6.77 2.37 1.88
C TRP A 77 6.34 3.21 3.09
N HIS A 78 7.00 3.02 4.23
CA HIS A 78 6.72 3.72 5.48
C HIS A 78 7.00 5.24 5.43
N HIS A 79 7.75 5.74 4.44
CA HIS A 79 7.98 7.18 4.27
C HIS A 79 6.74 7.89 3.71
N TRP A 80 5.96 7.20 2.88
CA TRP A 80 4.91 7.83 2.06
C TRP A 80 3.53 7.22 2.21
N MET A 81 3.37 6.13 2.97
CA MET A 81 2.08 5.48 3.16
C MET A 81 1.17 6.28 4.11
N PRO A 82 -0.07 6.64 3.72
CA PRO A 82 -1.01 7.32 4.60
C PRO A 82 -1.36 6.48 5.84
N ILE A 83 -1.51 7.14 6.98
CA ILE A 83 -1.91 6.48 8.23
C ILE A 83 -3.30 5.85 8.05
N GLY A 84 -3.44 4.59 8.45
CA GLY A 84 -4.70 3.84 8.34
C GLY A 84 -4.88 3.06 7.03
N ALA A 85 -3.99 3.22 6.05
CA ALA A 85 -4.00 2.42 4.83
C ALA A 85 -3.88 0.91 5.13
N PHE A 86 -4.53 0.09 4.31
CA PHE A 86 -4.30 -1.35 4.25
C PHE A 86 -3.25 -1.64 3.17
N VAL A 87 -2.10 -2.19 3.57
CA VAL A 87 -0.98 -2.45 2.68
C VAL A 87 -0.91 -3.94 2.39
N PHE A 88 -0.95 -4.31 1.10
CA PHE A 88 -0.74 -5.69 0.67
C PHE A 88 0.41 -5.78 -0.33
N ILE A 89 1.53 -6.32 0.13
CA ILE A 89 2.73 -6.57 -0.65
C ILE A 89 2.77 -8.05 -1.05
N ASP A 90 2.52 -8.33 -2.32
CA ASP A 90 2.65 -9.64 -2.94
C ASP A 90 4.11 -9.89 -3.33
N GLU A 91 4.55 -11.15 -3.18
CA GLU A 91 5.94 -11.58 -3.41
C GLU A 91 6.97 -10.63 -2.77
N CYS A 92 6.81 -10.36 -1.47
CA CYS A 92 7.63 -9.37 -0.76
C CYS A 92 9.13 -9.68 -0.77
N GLN A 93 9.52 -10.96 -0.90
CA GLN A 93 10.92 -11.35 -1.03
C GLN A 93 11.60 -10.80 -2.29
N ASP A 94 10.84 -10.43 -3.33
CA ASP A 94 11.37 -9.84 -4.56
C ASP A 94 11.61 -8.32 -4.40
N ILE A 95 11.04 -7.72 -3.36
CA ILE A 95 11.19 -6.30 -3.04
C ILE A 95 12.30 -6.10 -2.01
N TYR A 96 12.30 -6.92 -0.96
CA TYR A 96 13.21 -6.83 0.18
C TYR A 96 14.32 -7.87 0.09
N ASP A 97 15.44 -7.47 -0.51
CA ASP A 97 16.69 -8.22 -0.45
C ASP A 97 17.48 -7.89 0.83
N ARG A 98 18.65 -8.52 1.00
CA ARG A 98 19.50 -8.26 2.18
C ARG A 98 20.07 -6.84 2.20
N ASP A 99 20.17 -6.18 1.06
CA ASP A 99 20.76 -4.86 0.95
C ASP A 99 19.83 -3.78 1.52
N VAL A 100 18.51 -3.96 1.42
CA VAL A 100 17.54 -3.03 2.03
C VAL A 100 17.77 -2.87 3.54
N PHE A 101 18.22 -3.93 4.21
CA PHE A 101 18.48 -3.93 5.66
C PHE A 101 19.92 -3.56 6.04
N SER A 102 20.77 -3.23 5.06
CA SER A 102 22.19 -2.95 5.30
C SER A 102 22.50 -1.51 5.76
N GLY A 103 21.46 -0.68 5.94
CA GLY A 103 21.61 0.70 6.44
C GLY A 103 22.23 1.66 5.42
N LYS A 104 22.02 1.41 4.12
CA LYS A 104 22.50 2.33 3.07
C LYS A 104 21.73 3.66 3.11
N PRO A 105 22.39 4.80 2.86
CA PRO A 105 21.75 6.13 2.93
C PRO A 105 20.55 6.33 1.99
N GLU A 106 20.45 5.54 0.92
CA GLU A 106 19.29 5.57 0.00
C GLU A 106 17.96 5.16 0.66
N TYR A 107 18.02 4.50 1.82
CA TYR A 107 16.85 4.08 2.60
C TYR A 107 16.56 5.00 3.80
N ASP A 108 17.34 6.06 3.99
CA ASP A 108 17.10 7.04 5.04
C ASP A 108 15.76 7.75 4.84
N LEU A 109 15.05 8.00 5.95
CA LEU A 109 13.76 8.67 5.97
C LEU A 109 13.78 9.96 5.13
N LYS A 110 12.79 10.09 4.26
CA LYS A 110 12.51 11.31 3.49
C LYS A 110 11.11 11.81 3.82
N GLU A 111 10.95 13.12 3.81
CA GLU A 111 9.63 13.76 3.89
C GLU A 111 8.80 13.43 2.65
N ILE A 112 7.46 13.50 2.76
CA ILE A 112 6.55 13.11 1.68
C ILE A 112 6.81 13.89 0.38
N ASP A 113 7.20 15.17 0.47
CA ASP A 113 7.44 16.05 -0.68
C ASP A 113 8.62 15.60 -1.56
N TYR A 114 9.53 14.79 -1.01
CA TYR A 114 10.59 14.15 -1.80
C TYR A 114 10.02 13.27 -2.93
N TYR A 115 8.79 12.76 -2.76
CA TYR A 115 8.14 11.84 -3.68
C TYR A 115 7.18 12.52 -4.66
N ASP A 116 7.10 13.85 -4.72
CA ASP A 116 6.19 14.63 -5.60
C ASP A 116 6.32 14.26 -7.08
N SER A 117 7.53 13.92 -7.54
CA SER A 117 7.78 13.52 -8.93
C SER A 117 7.32 12.09 -9.25
N ILE A 118 6.98 11.30 -8.23
CA ILE A 118 6.67 9.88 -8.35
C ILE A 118 5.23 9.55 -8.00
N LEU A 119 4.74 10.09 -6.88
CA LEU A 119 3.40 9.83 -6.36
C LEU A 119 2.39 10.87 -6.91
N PRO A 120 1.13 10.48 -7.14
CA PRO A 120 0.10 11.43 -7.54
C PRO A 120 -0.16 12.50 -6.47
N ALA A 121 -0.45 13.73 -6.91
CA ALA A 121 -0.70 14.86 -6.01
C ALA A 121 -1.87 14.59 -5.03
N ASP A 122 -2.95 13.96 -5.50
CA ASP A 122 -4.11 13.58 -4.68
C ASP A 122 -3.81 12.49 -3.65
N PHE A 123 -2.74 11.73 -3.85
CA PHE A 123 -2.25 10.76 -2.87
C PHE A 123 -1.42 11.46 -1.79
N ILE A 124 -0.57 12.40 -2.18
CA ILE A 124 0.27 13.19 -1.26
C ILE A 124 -0.58 14.10 -0.37
N GLU A 125 -1.60 14.74 -0.94
CA GLU A 125 -2.58 15.52 -0.18
C GLU A 125 -3.26 14.64 0.88
N HIS A 126 -3.74 13.47 0.48
CA HIS A 126 -4.37 12.53 1.41
C HIS A 126 -3.41 12.03 2.50
N TYR A 127 -2.14 11.79 2.19
CA TYR A 127 -1.13 11.49 3.20
C TYR A 127 -1.05 12.60 4.24
N LYS A 128 -0.94 13.86 3.81
CA LYS A 128 -0.82 15.03 4.69
C LYS A 128 -2.07 15.22 5.54
N GLU A 129 -3.27 15.03 4.98
CA GLU A 129 -4.54 15.04 5.71
C GLU A 129 -4.56 14.00 6.83
N MET A 130 -4.20 12.75 6.50
CA MET A 130 -4.18 11.66 7.48
C MET A 130 -3.13 11.90 8.57
N LEU A 131 -1.95 12.41 8.21
CA LEU A 131 -0.92 12.78 9.18
C LEU A 131 -1.41 13.85 10.15
N ASN A 132 -2.01 14.93 9.64
CA ASN A 132 -2.55 16.02 10.46
C ASN A 132 -3.67 15.54 11.40
N LYS A 133 -4.54 14.64 10.93
CA LYS A 133 -5.63 14.07 11.72
C LYS A 133 -5.14 13.29 12.94
N TYR A 134 -4.00 12.62 12.85
CA TYR A 134 -3.43 11.81 13.94
C TYR A 134 -2.31 12.52 14.69
N LYS A 135 -1.93 13.73 14.29
CA LYS A 135 -0.92 14.51 14.98
C LYS A 135 -1.45 14.89 16.37
N PRO A 136 -0.73 14.56 17.47
CA PRO A 136 -1.13 15.00 18.80
C PRO A 136 -1.16 16.53 18.87
N GLU A 137 -2.11 17.09 19.64
CA GLU A 137 -2.21 18.53 19.85
C GLU A 137 -0.99 19.09 20.61
N ASN A 138 -0.41 18.28 21.51
CA ASN A 138 0.78 18.64 22.28
C ASN A 138 1.91 17.65 21.95
N LEU A 139 2.82 18.08 21.08
CA LEU A 139 4.12 17.46 20.82
C LEU A 139 5.19 18.39 21.40
N ASP A 140 5.10 18.66 22.71
CA ASP A 140 6.17 19.31 23.46
C ASP A 140 7.10 18.24 24.06
#